data_AF-A0A163ML56-F1
#
_entry.id   AF-A0A163ML56-F1
#
_cell.length_a   1.000
_cell.length_b   1.000
_cell.length_c   1.000
_cell.angle_alpha   90.00
_cell.angle_beta   90.00
_cell.angle_gamma   90.00
#
_symmetry.space_group_name_H-M   'P 1'
#
loop_
_entity.id
_entity.type
_entity.pdbx_description
1 polymer ?
#
loop_
_entity_poly.entity_id
_entity_poly.type
_entity_poly.pdbx_seq_one_letter_code
_entity_poly.pdbx_strand_id
1 'polypeptide(L)'
;MAQRGPLDLLYLPIELLDAIVALLDQLSHSALALTCKATNPSASKALYATYTNRDAPLKAPFHLFLRTLCERPELAAMVKGLDIRGWRSEFEVATGAPWQGVTKPREEDKSRTQRSGPLFVSISRPAEKVSQSFKLFEETAVRVGLMSPDEIFSTPALKKTVIVGTTLKKREDFAQLLKHSAEDAQVVLMLALLPNIARLYIDGLSVHSSLDW
;
A
#
# COMPACT_ATOMS: atom_id res chain seq x y z
N MET A 1 7.12 -22.43 49.01
CA MET A 1 5.91 -21.92 48.33
C MET A 1 6.33 -20.75 47.45
N ALA A 2 6.45 -20.94 46.13
CA ALA A 2 6.75 -19.85 45.22
C ALA A 2 5.45 -19.09 44.91
N GLN A 3 5.36 -17.83 45.32
CA GLN A 3 4.25 -16.95 44.94
C GLN A 3 4.33 -16.73 43.43
N ARG A 4 3.42 -17.35 42.66
CA ARG A 4 3.21 -17.00 41.25
C ARG A 4 2.46 -15.67 41.22
N GLY A 5 3.23 -14.58 41.24
CA GLY A 5 2.70 -13.27 40.85
C GLY A 5 2.20 -13.31 39.41
N PRO A 6 1.30 -12.39 39.02
CA PRO A 6 0.86 -12.27 37.64
C PRO A 6 2.09 -12.08 36.74
N LEU A 7 2.19 -12.88 35.68
CA LEU A 7 3.22 -12.71 34.65
C LEU A 7 2.97 -11.38 33.96
N ASP A 8 3.84 -10.41 34.22
CA ASP A 8 3.77 -9.10 33.58
C ASP A 8 4.48 -9.17 32.22
N LEU A 9 3.69 -8.97 31.16
CA LEU A 9 4.14 -8.96 29.76
C LEU A 9 5.22 -7.91 29.50
N LEU A 10 5.34 -6.89 30.36
CA LEU A 10 6.35 -5.84 30.24
C LEU A 10 7.79 -6.35 30.44
N TYR A 11 7.97 -7.48 31.13
CA TYR A 11 9.29 -8.06 31.38
C TYR A 11 9.65 -9.18 30.41
N LEU A 12 8.77 -9.49 29.45
CA LEU A 12 9.06 -10.52 28.47
C LEU A 12 10.09 -10.01 27.45
N PRO A 13 11.19 -10.75 27.19
CA PRO A 13 12.09 -10.44 26.08
C PRO A 13 11.35 -10.26 24.75
N ILE A 14 11.80 -9.32 23.93
CA ILE A 14 11.12 -8.96 22.67
C ILE A 14 11.09 -10.14 21.69
N GLU A 15 12.07 -11.02 21.75
CA GLU A 15 12.16 -12.24 20.93
C GLU A 15 11.03 -13.22 21.27
N LEU A 16 10.67 -13.33 22.55
CA LEU A 16 9.55 -14.16 22.99
C LEU A 16 8.22 -13.51 22.62
N LEU A 17 8.11 -12.17 22.71
CA LEU A 17 6.93 -11.46 22.23
C LEU A 17 6.75 -11.66 20.72
N ASP A 18 7.81 -11.53 19.93
CA ASP A 18 7.79 -11.80 18.49
C ASP A 18 7.36 -13.24 18.18
N ALA A 19 7.83 -14.21 18.95
CA ALA A 19 7.44 -15.61 18.80
C ALA A 19 5.95 -15.85 19.13
N ILE A 20 5.43 -15.21 20.20
CA ILE A 20 4.00 -15.27 20.52
C ILE A 20 3.18 -14.63 19.41
N VAL A 21 3.58 -13.45 18.95
CA VAL A 21 2.91 -12.72 17.86
C VAL A 21 2.88 -13.56 16.59
N ALA A 22 3.95 -14.28 16.26
CA ALA A 22 3.99 -15.14 15.08
C ALA A 22 2.93 -16.26 15.07
N LEU A 23 2.40 -16.63 16.24
CA LEU A 23 1.35 -17.65 16.40
C LEU A 23 -0.07 -17.07 16.41
N LEU A 24 -0.20 -15.75 16.52
CA LEU A 24 -1.50 -15.06 16.57
C LEU A 24 -2.06 -14.82 15.17
N ASP A 25 -3.39 -14.72 15.08
CA ASP A 25 -4.08 -14.28 13.87
C ASP A 25 -4.10 -12.74 13.75
N GLN A 26 -4.47 -12.23 12.57
CA GLN A 26 -4.44 -10.79 12.27
C GLN A 26 -5.31 -9.94 13.22
N LEU A 27 -6.44 -10.49 13.67
CA LEU A 27 -7.31 -9.81 14.63
C LEU A 27 -6.62 -9.69 15.99
N SER A 28 -6.00 -10.77 16.46
CA SER A 28 -5.24 -10.77 17.71
C SER A 28 -4.01 -9.87 17.63
N HIS A 29 -3.34 -9.75 16.48
CA HIS A 29 -2.26 -8.77 16.31
C HIS A 29 -2.74 -7.34 16.52
N SER A 30 -3.91 -7.01 15.96
CA SER A 30 -4.51 -5.67 16.11
C SER A 30 -4.87 -5.41 17.58
N ALA A 31 -5.47 -6.39 18.26
CA ALA A 31 -5.80 -6.27 19.67
C ALA A 31 -4.54 -6.07 20.51
N LEU A 32 -3.49 -6.88 20.28
CA LEU A 32 -2.23 -6.81 21.01
C LEU A 32 -1.46 -5.50 20.76
N ALA A 33 -1.58 -4.90 19.58
CA ALA A 33 -1.01 -3.59 19.29
C ALA A 33 -1.66 -2.47 20.12
N LEU A 34 -2.90 -2.67 20.57
CA LEU A 34 -3.69 -1.72 21.35
C LEU A 34 -3.61 -1.96 22.86
N THR A 35 -3.15 -3.13 23.32
CA THR A 35 -3.11 -3.45 24.76
C THR A 35 -2.10 -2.60 25.53
N CYS A 36 -0.86 -2.50 25.05
CA CYS A 36 0.16 -1.68 25.71
C CYS A 36 1.25 -1.20 24.74
N LYS A 37 2.01 -0.17 25.15
CA LYS A 37 3.09 0.42 24.34
C LYS A 37 4.26 -0.55 24.14
N ALA A 38 4.49 -1.47 25.07
CA ALA A 38 5.60 -2.42 25.00
C ALA A 38 5.38 -3.53 23.96
N THR A 39 4.14 -3.98 23.75
CA THR A 39 3.79 -4.99 22.74
C THR A 39 3.62 -4.40 21.35
N ASN A 40 3.42 -3.08 21.25
CA ASN A 40 3.14 -2.39 20.00
C ASN A 40 4.23 -2.61 18.92
N PRO A 41 5.55 -2.57 19.21
CA PRO A 41 6.58 -2.82 18.20
C PRO A 41 6.49 -4.21 17.57
N SER A 42 6.39 -5.26 18.40
CA SER A 42 6.24 -6.66 17.93
C SER A 42 4.95 -6.87 17.14
N ALA A 43 3.83 -6.35 17.66
CA ALA A 43 2.53 -6.45 16.99
C ALA A 43 2.51 -5.68 15.66
N SER A 44 3.03 -4.45 15.63
CA SER A 44 3.13 -3.63 14.41
C SER A 44 4.04 -4.29 13.38
N LYS A 45 5.19 -4.83 13.80
CA LYS A 45 6.10 -5.59 12.92
C LYS A 45 5.36 -6.74 12.22
N ALA A 46 4.53 -7.48 12.93
CA ALA A 46 3.73 -8.55 12.32
C ALA A 46 2.59 -8.02 11.44
N LEU A 47 1.84 -7.00 11.89
CA LEU A 47 0.73 -6.40 11.14
C LEU A 47 1.18 -5.84 9.79
N TYR A 48 2.35 -5.20 9.74
CA TYR A 48 2.90 -4.60 8.54
C TYR A 48 3.82 -5.56 7.75
N ALA A 49 4.12 -6.76 8.26
CA ALA A 49 4.99 -7.71 7.56
C ALA A 49 4.43 -8.14 6.20
N THR A 50 3.11 -8.16 6.04
CA THR A 50 2.46 -8.50 4.77
C THR A 50 1.29 -7.56 4.55
N TYR A 51 1.30 -6.84 3.43
CA TYR A 51 0.17 -6.05 2.97
C TYR A 51 -0.62 -6.83 1.93
N THR A 52 -1.93 -6.95 2.16
CA THR A 52 -2.86 -7.61 1.25
C THR A 52 -3.95 -6.64 0.84
N ASN A 53 -4.14 -6.46 -0.46
CA ASN A 53 -5.19 -5.63 -1.04
C ASN A 53 -5.75 -6.34 -2.27
N ARG A 54 -6.79 -7.15 -2.08
CA ARG A 54 -7.46 -7.90 -3.16
C ARG A 54 -8.88 -7.42 -3.45
N ASP A 55 -9.39 -6.56 -2.59
CA ASP A 55 -10.72 -5.98 -2.70
C ASP A 55 -10.77 -4.90 -3.80
N ALA A 56 -11.95 -4.70 -4.39
CA ALA A 56 -12.15 -3.70 -5.43
C ALA A 56 -11.62 -2.30 -5.03
N PRO A 57 -11.17 -1.47 -5.98
CA PRO A 57 -10.57 -0.15 -5.71
C PRO A 57 -11.37 0.76 -4.78
N LEU A 58 -12.70 0.71 -4.87
CA LEU A 58 -13.60 1.51 -4.03
C LEU A 58 -13.59 1.11 -2.54
N LYS A 59 -13.24 -0.15 -2.24
CA LYS A 59 -13.17 -0.69 -0.88
C LYS A 59 -11.76 -0.63 -0.30
N ALA A 60 -10.75 -0.91 -1.14
CA ALA A 60 -9.35 -0.94 -0.76
C ALA A 60 -8.48 -0.17 -1.75
N PRO A 61 -8.45 1.16 -1.67
CA PRO A 61 -7.60 1.97 -2.53
C PRO A 61 -6.13 1.94 -2.06
N PHE A 62 -5.18 1.93 -2.99
CA PHE A 62 -3.74 1.85 -2.65
C PHE A 62 -3.22 3.09 -1.91
N HIS A 63 -3.74 4.28 -2.23
CA HIS A 63 -3.26 5.55 -1.66
C HIS A 63 -3.30 5.60 -0.13
N LEU A 64 -4.16 4.84 0.55
CA LEU A 64 -4.23 4.83 2.02
C LEU A 64 -3.01 4.14 2.64
N PHE A 65 -2.63 2.99 2.10
CA PHE A 65 -1.44 2.29 2.52
C PHE A 65 -0.19 3.07 2.12
N LEU A 66 -0.15 3.56 0.89
CA LEU A 66 0.95 4.38 0.40
C LEU A 66 1.18 5.62 1.26
N ARG A 67 0.11 6.33 1.64
CA ARG A 67 0.17 7.45 2.58
C ARG A 67 0.80 7.05 3.91
N THR A 68 0.41 5.90 4.45
CA THR A 68 0.97 5.38 5.70
C THR A 68 2.48 5.17 5.55
N LEU A 69 2.95 4.60 4.42
CA LEU A 69 4.38 4.41 4.17
C LEU A 69 5.14 5.72 3.99
N CYS A 70 4.55 6.70 3.31
CA CYS A 70 5.16 8.03 3.13
C CYS A 70 5.30 8.80 4.45
N GLU A 71 4.29 8.73 5.32
CA GLU A 71 4.28 9.36 6.66
C GLU A 71 5.21 8.61 7.63
N ARG A 72 5.35 7.28 7.48
CA ARG A 72 6.05 6.39 8.41
C ARG A 72 7.00 5.44 7.68
N PRO A 73 8.15 5.92 7.18
CA PRO A 73 9.08 5.12 6.38
C PRO A 73 9.66 3.93 7.16
N GLU A 74 9.68 3.97 8.49
CA GLU A 74 10.10 2.85 9.33
C GLU A 74 9.21 1.61 9.16
N LEU A 75 7.92 1.81 8.84
CA LEU A 75 7.00 0.71 8.56
C LEU A 75 7.28 0.08 7.20
N ALA A 76 7.75 0.87 6.23
CA ALA A 76 8.08 0.38 4.90
C ALA A 76 9.20 -0.67 4.93
N ALA A 77 10.18 -0.49 5.82
CA ALA A 77 11.22 -1.47 6.06
C ALA A 77 10.72 -2.79 6.69
N MET A 78 9.54 -2.79 7.32
CA MET A 78 8.95 -3.99 7.93
C MET A 78 8.19 -4.85 6.93
N VAL A 79 7.76 -4.28 5.80
CA VAL A 79 6.98 -5.01 4.78
C VAL A 79 7.87 -6.00 4.05
N LYS A 80 7.53 -7.29 4.19
CA LYS A 80 8.23 -8.41 3.51
C LYS A 80 7.40 -9.04 2.41
N GLY A 81 6.09 -8.90 2.47
CA GLY A 81 5.15 -9.47 1.51
C GLY A 81 4.18 -8.41 0.99
N LEU A 82 4.01 -8.36 -0.33
CA LEU A 82 3.02 -7.53 -0.99
C LEU A 82 2.12 -8.43 -1.83
N ASP A 83 0.83 -8.40 -1.56
CA ASP A 83 -0.18 -9.17 -2.25
C ASP A 83 -1.30 -8.22 -2.69
N ILE A 84 -1.20 -7.76 -3.94
CA ILE A 84 -2.07 -6.71 -4.46
C ILE A 84 -2.88 -7.22 -5.64
N ARG A 85 -4.09 -6.72 -5.77
CA ARG A 85 -4.89 -6.85 -6.97
C ARG A 85 -4.24 -6.14 -8.14
N GLY A 86 -4.69 -6.49 -9.33
CA GLY A 86 -4.53 -5.69 -10.53
C GLY A 86 -5.06 -4.27 -10.32
N TRP A 87 -4.27 -3.31 -10.77
CA TRP A 87 -4.66 -1.91 -10.84
C TRP A 87 -5.35 -1.60 -12.16
N ARG A 88 -6.17 -0.56 -12.14
CA ARG A 88 -6.74 -0.01 -13.38
C ARG A 88 -5.76 0.96 -14.01
N SER A 89 -5.59 0.88 -15.32
CA SER A 89 -4.86 1.94 -16.04
C SER A 89 -5.70 3.21 -16.11
N GLU A 90 -5.06 4.36 -16.33
CA GLU A 90 -5.79 5.62 -16.56
C GLU A 90 -6.81 5.51 -17.69
N PHE A 91 -6.47 4.75 -18.73
CA PHE A 91 -7.35 4.49 -19.87
C PHE A 91 -8.63 3.75 -19.43
N GLU A 92 -8.50 2.69 -18.64
CA GLU A 92 -9.65 1.94 -18.13
C GLU A 92 -10.53 2.80 -17.22
N VAL A 93 -9.92 3.71 -16.45
CA VAL A 93 -10.65 4.69 -15.63
C VAL A 93 -11.39 5.69 -16.53
N ALA A 94 -10.73 6.26 -17.53
CA ALA A 94 -11.29 7.25 -18.44
C ALA A 94 -12.42 6.69 -19.32
N THR A 95 -12.30 5.43 -19.75
CA THR A 95 -13.33 4.74 -20.55
C THR A 95 -14.45 4.14 -19.72
N GLY A 96 -14.35 4.18 -18.38
CA GLY A 96 -15.32 3.56 -17.49
C GLY A 96 -15.33 2.04 -17.55
N ALA A 97 -14.26 1.41 -18.07
CA ALA A 97 -14.16 -0.04 -18.18
C ALA A 97 -14.32 -0.71 -16.79
N PRO A 98 -15.11 -1.79 -16.67
CA PRO A 98 -15.30 -2.46 -15.39
C PRO A 98 -13.97 -3.05 -14.90
N TRP A 99 -13.71 -2.96 -13.60
CA TRP A 99 -12.59 -3.66 -12.98
C TRP A 99 -12.76 -5.17 -13.14
N GLN A 100 -11.78 -5.84 -13.74
CA GLN A 100 -11.87 -7.25 -14.10
C GLN A 100 -11.64 -8.22 -12.92
N GLY A 101 -11.25 -7.70 -11.75
CA GLY A 101 -11.16 -8.51 -10.55
C GLY A 101 -9.91 -9.36 -10.42
N VAL A 102 -9.86 -10.11 -9.31
CA VAL A 102 -8.92 -11.22 -9.14
C VAL A 102 -9.30 -12.32 -10.12
N THR A 103 -8.43 -12.62 -11.07
CA THR A 103 -8.74 -13.52 -12.19
C THR A 103 -8.72 -15.00 -11.80
N LYS A 104 -8.12 -15.38 -10.67
CA LYS A 104 -8.11 -16.76 -10.17
C LYS A 104 -8.19 -16.80 -8.63
N PRO A 105 -9.19 -17.46 -8.04
CA PRO A 105 -9.20 -17.72 -6.59
C PRO A 105 -8.03 -18.65 -6.24
N ARG A 106 -7.23 -18.29 -5.24
CA ARG A 106 -6.05 -19.07 -4.84
C ARG A 106 -6.46 -20.20 -3.90
N GLU A 107 -5.86 -21.39 -4.03
CA GLU A 107 -6.16 -22.52 -3.13
C GLU A 107 -5.84 -22.19 -1.65
N GLU A 108 -4.83 -21.34 -1.42
CA GLU A 108 -4.44 -20.86 -0.09
C GLU A 108 -5.52 -20.01 0.60
N ASP A 109 -6.43 -19.39 -0.17
CA ASP A 109 -7.47 -18.50 0.36
C ASP A 109 -8.56 -19.25 1.12
N LYS A 110 -8.66 -20.57 0.94
CA LYS A 110 -9.64 -21.41 1.64
C LYS A 110 -9.37 -21.51 3.14
N SER A 111 -8.15 -21.19 3.58
CA SER A 111 -7.71 -21.37 4.98
C SER A 111 -7.54 -20.06 5.75
N ARG A 112 -7.45 -18.92 5.05
CA ARG A 112 -7.19 -17.63 5.68
C ARG A 112 -8.50 -16.89 5.83
N THR A 113 -8.95 -16.68 7.06
CA THR A 113 -9.98 -15.69 7.40
C THR A 113 -9.45 -14.31 7.01
N GLN A 114 -9.61 -13.95 5.73
CA GLN A 114 -9.26 -12.64 5.21
C GLN A 114 -10.16 -11.62 5.91
N ARG A 115 -9.58 -10.89 6.85
CA ARG A 115 -10.13 -9.60 7.22
C ARG A 115 -9.89 -8.69 6.02
N SER A 116 -10.94 -8.31 5.30
CA SER A 116 -10.92 -7.06 4.55
C SER A 116 -10.42 -5.99 5.52
N GLY A 117 -9.45 -5.18 5.09
CA GLY A 117 -9.04 -4.00 5.86
C GLY A 117 -10.26 -3.14 6.24
N PRO A 118 -10.08 -2.09 7.06
CA PRO A 118 -11.18 -1.16 7.31
C PRO A 118 -11.82 -0.79 5.97
N LEU A 119 -13.13 -1.05 5.83
CA LEU A 119 -13.87 -0.69 4.64
C LEU A 119 -13.89 0.83 4.58
N PHE A 120 -12.89 1.41 3.92
CA PHE A 120 -12.88 2.82 3.65
C PHE A 120 -13.87 3.03 2.52
N VAL A 121 -15.11 3.38 2.88
CA VAL A 121 -16.07 3.90 1.92
C VAL A 121 -15.44 5.17 1.37
N SER A 122 -14.93 5.08 0.15
CA SER A 122 -14.48 6.21 -0.64
C SER A 122 -15.70 7.08 -0.95
N ILE A 123 -16.13 7.89 0.01
CA ILE A 123 -16.92 9.09 -0.30
C ILE A 123 -15.96 9.95 -1.11
N SER A 124 -16.25 10.15 -2.40
CA SER A 124 -15.53 11.06 -3.29
C SER A 124 -15.28 12.38 -2.56
N ARG A 125 -14.05 12.58 -2.08
CA ARG A 125 -13.69 13.74 -1.27
C ARG A 125 -13.53 14.96 -2.17
N PRO A 126 -13.88 16.17 -1.68
CA PRO A 126 -13.62 17.41 -2.40
C PRO A 126 -12.13 17.56 -2.71
N ALA A 127 -11.83 18.19 -3.86
CA ALA A 127 -10.50 18.27 -4.48
C ALA A 127 -9.38 18.79 -3.56
N GLU A 128 -9.71 19.57 -2.52
CA GLU A 128 -8.72 20.15 -1.59
C GLU A 128 -7.93 19.11 -0.77
N LYS A 129 -8.55 17.97 -0.37
CA LYS A 129 -7.84 16.92 0.41
C LYS A 129 -6.93 16.05 -0.46
N VAL A 130 -7.19 16.00 -1.76
CA VAL A 130 -6.33 15.31 -2.74
C VAL A 130 -4.98 16.02 -2.83
N SER A 131 -4.99 17.35 -2.79
CA SER A 131 -3.77 18.18 -2.87
C SER A 131 -2.76 17.95 -1.74
N GLN A 132 -3.20 17.65 -0.50
CA GLN A 132 -2.28 17.40 0.62
C GLN A 132 -1.60 16.03 0.52
N SER A 133 -2.34 15.00 0.11
CA SER A 133 -1.77 13.65 -0.07
C SER A 133 -0.83 13.62 -1.27
N PHE A 134 -1.15 14.39 -2.32
CA PHE A 134 -0.29 14.54 -3.49
C PHE A 134 1.08 15.13 -3.15
N LYS A 135 1.15 16.24 -2.40
CA LYS A 135 2.44 16.84 -2.00
C LYS A 135 3.33 15.84 -1.26
N LEU A 136 2.74 15.07 -0.34
CA LEU A 136 3.47 14.05 0.39
C LEU A 136 4.03 12.95 -0.54
N PHE A 137 3.26 12.53 -1.55
CA PHE A 137 3.70 11.54 -2.53
C PHE A 137 4.81 12.08 -3.42
N GLU A 138 4.68 13.31 -3.88
CA GLU A 138 5.67 13.99 -4.70
C GLU A 138 7.01 14.18 -3.95
N GLU A 139 6.97 14.73 -2.73
CA GLU A 139 8.16 14.85 -1.87
C GLU A 139 8.81 13.50 -1.62
N THR A 140 7.99 12.46 -1.42
CA THR A 140 8.49 11.10 -1.22
C THR A 140 9.10 10.51 -2.49
N ALA A 141 8.49 10.73 -3.66
CA ALA A 141 9.01 10.28 -4.94
C ALA A 141 10.38 10.91 -5.25
N VAL A 142 10.54 12.20 -4.95
CA VAL A 142 11.83 12.90 -5.07
C VAL A 142 12.85 12.33 -4.09
N ARG A 143 12.47 12.12 -2.83
CA ARG A 143 13.35 11.54 -1.80
C ARG A 143 13.86 10.15 -2.15
N VAL A 144 13.04 9.33 -2.80
CA VAL A 144 13.41 7.97 -3.24
C VAL A 144 14.10 7.96 -4.61
N GLY A 145 14.22 9.13 -5.27
CA GLY A 145 14.91 9.27 -6.55
C GLY A 145 14.09 8.82 -7.77
N LEU A 146 12.78 8.67 -7.62
CA LEU A 146 11.86 8.42 -8.74
C LEU A 146 11.63 9.67 -9.58
N MET A 147 11.75 10.85 -8.97
CA MET A 147 11.59 12.16 -9.61
C MET A 147 12.75 13.08 -9.29
N SER A 148 13.04 14.01 -10.20
CA SER A 148 13.98 15.10 -9.98
C SER A 148 13.26 16.30 -9.34
N PRO A 149 13.89 17.09 -8.44
CA PRO A 149 13.25 18.27 -7.85
C PRO A 149 12.76 19.30 -8.88
N ASP A 150 13.44 19.40 -10.02
CA ASP A 150 13.12 20.33 -11.11
C ASP A 150 11.83 19.96 -11.87
N GLU A 151 11.36 18.72 -11.73
CA GLU A 151 10.16 18.20 -12.41
C GLU A 151 8.85 18.62 -11.73
N ILE A 152 8.91 19.09 -10.47
CA ILE A 152 7.75 19.52 -9.65
C ILE A 152 7.00 20.70 -10.28
N PHE A 153 7.70 21.58 -11.01
CA PHE A 153 7.15 22.84 -11.50
C PHE A 153 6.64 22.80 -12.95
N SER A 154 6.86 21.69 -13.66
CA SER A 154 6.52 21.54 -15.08
C SER A 154 5.38 20.54 -15.28
N THR A 155 4.19 20.78 -14.74
CA THR A 155 3.01 19.99 -15.14
C THR A 155 2.25 20.72 -16.25
N PRO A 156 2.43 20.37 -17.54
CA PRO A 156 1.53 20.86 -18.59
C PRO A 156 0.11 20.32 -18.36
N ALA A 157 -0.90 21.10 -18.78
CA ALA A 157 -2.28 20.67 -18.73
C ALA A 157 -2.47 19.39 -19.57
N LEU A 158 -3.20 18.42 -19.02
CA LEU A 158 -3.47 17.13 -19.65
C LEU A 158 -4.13 17.36 -21.02
N LYS A 159 -3.41 17.09 -22.10
CA LYS A 159 -3.95 17.25 -23.46
C LYS A 159 -5.11 16.25 -23.61
N LYS A 160 -6.31 16.76 -23.89
CA LYS A 160 -7.55 15.99 -24.08
C LYS A 160 -7.48 14.88 -25.13
N THR A 161 -6.40 14.80 -25.89
CA THR A 161 -6.10 13.71 -26.82
C THR A 161 -5.26 12.67 -26.09
N VAL A 162 -5.92 11.77 -25.37
CA VAL A 162 -5.29 10.53 -24.87
C VAL A 162 -4.93 9.71 -26.11
N ILE A 163 -3.69 9.86 -26.57
CA ILE A 163 -3.12 8.97 -27.59
C ILE A 163 -2.75 7.69 -26.87
N VAL A 164 -3.42 6.61 -27.26
CA VAL A 164 -3.18 5.23 -26.83
C VAL A 164 -1.68 4.91 -26.93
N GLY A 165 -1.09 4.42 -25.84
CA GLY A 165 0.25 3.81 -25.87
C GLY A 165 1.43 4.76 -25.70
N THR A 166 1.31 5.85 -24.94
CA THR A 166 2.52 6.44 -24.38
C THR A 166 2.97 5.58 -23.21
N THR A 167 3.89 4.69 -23.53
CA THR A 167 4.97 4.30 -22.62
C THR A 167 5.41 5.54 -21.81
N LEU A 168 5.76 5.41 -20.53
CA LEU A 168 6.37 6.50 -19.75
C LEU A 168 7.61 7.00 -20.49
N LYS A 169 7.46 7.94 -21.41
CA LYS A 169 8.56 8.43 -22.23
C LYS A 169 9.37 9.44 -21.42
N LYS A 170 8.79 10.04 -20.37
CA LYS A 170 9.44 11.04 -19.53
C LYS A 170 9.02 10.92 -18.06
N ARG A 171 9.94 11.26 -17.15
CA ARG A 171 9.69 11.32 -15.69
C ARG A 171 8.60 12.33 -15.32
N GLU A 172 8.43 13.37 -16.13
CA GLU A 172 7.36 14.38 -16.01
C GLU A 172 5.95 13.75 -16.01
N ASP A 173 5.77 12.64 -16.73
CA ASP A 173 4.49 11.93 -16.79
C ASP A 173 4.16 11.29 -15.43
N PHE A 174 5.16 10.84 -14.66
CA PHE A 174 4.95 10.20 -13.36
C PHE A 174 4.34 11.14 -12.32
N ALA A 175 4.79 12.40 -12.28
CA ALA A 175 4.23 13.43 -11.41
C ALA A 175 2.74 13.66 -11.72
N GLN A 176 2.41 13.69 -13.01
CA GLN A 176 1.05 13.85 -13.49
C GLN A 176 0.17 12.66 -13.13
N LEU A 177 0.66 11.43 -13.32
CA LEU A 177 -0.04 10.20 -12.91
C LEU A 177 -0.32 10.21 -11.39
N LEU A 178 0.67 10.58 -10.56
CA LEU A 178 0.48 10.72 -9.11
C LEU A 178 -0.57 11.79 -8.76
N LYS A 179 -0.58 12.91 -9.48
CA LYS A 179 -1.55 14.01 -9.31
C LYS A 179 -2.97 13.57 -9.62
N HIS A 180 -3.13 12.71 -10.63
CA HIS A 180 -4.42 12.13 -11.01
C HIS A 180 -4.80 10.90 -10.18
N SER A 181 -4.00 10.56 -9.16
CA SER A 181 -4.23 9.39 -8.30
C SER A 181 -4.29 8.08 -9.11
N ALA A 182 -3.50 7.99 -10.19
CA ALA A 182 -3.40 6.80 -11.00
C ALA A 182 -2.77 5.66 -10.19
N GLU A 183 -3.40 4.49 -10.22
CA GLU A 183 -3.01 3.37 -9.35
C GLU A 183 -1.66 2.76 -9.74
N ASP A 184 -1.31 2.80 -11.02
CA ASP A 184 -0.03 2.37 -11.56
C ASP A 184 1.14 3.17 -10.94
N ALA A 185 1.05 4.50 -10.92
CA ALA A 185 2.05 5.35 -10.30
C ALA A 185 2.12 5.17 -8.78
N GLN A 186 0.97 4.93 -8.13
CA GLN A 186 0.93 4.60 -6.71
C GLN A 186 1.63 3.28 -6.40
N VAL A 187 1.45 2.27 -7.23
CA VAL A 187 2.11 0.96 -7.08
C VAL A 187 3.61 1.09 -7.29
N VAL A 188 4.07 1.86 -8.29
CA VAL A 188 5.50 2.13 -8.49
C VAL A 188 6.10 2.84 -7.29
N LEU A 189 5.47 3.91 -6.80
CA LEU A 189 5.95 4.63 -5.62
C LEU A 189 5.97 3.73 -4.38
N MET A 190 4.94 2.90 -4.21
CA MET A 190 4.88 1.91 -3.13
C MET A 190 6.05 0.94 -3.24
N LEU A 191 6.30 0.31 -4.38
CA LEU A 191 7.40 -0.64 -4.56
C LEU A 191 8.76 0.00 -4.29
N ALA A 192 8.98 1.24 -4.71
CA ALA A 192 10.21 1.98 -4.45
C ALA A 192 10.44 2.26 -2.95
N LEU A 193 9.36 2.32 -2.15
CA LEU A 193 9.43 2.52 -0.70
C LEU A 193 9.70 1.24 0.09
N LEU A 194 9.65 0.06 -0.52
CA LEU A 194 9.74 -1.23 0.19
C LEU A 194 11.11 -1.91 -0.02
N PRO A 195 12.16 -1.53 0.75
CA PRO A 195 13.51 -2.04 0.53
C PRO A 195 13.68 -3.53 0.84
N ASN A 196 12.79 -4.11 1.65
CA ASN A 196 12.92 -5.47 2.19
C ASN A 196 11.84 -6.43 1.64
N ILE A 197 11.26 -6.11 0.48
CA ILE A 197 10.24 -6.96 -0.12
C ILE A 197 10.85 -8.31 -0.54
N ALA A 198 10.35 -9.38 0.07
CA ALA A 198 10.79 -10.74 -0.22
C ALA A 198 9.80 -11.49 -1.12
N ARG A 199 8.53 -11.07 -1.10
CA ARG A 199 7.45 -11.68 -1.89
C ARG A 199 6.58 -10.57 -2.48
N LEU A 200 6.41 -10.60 -3.79
CA LEU A 200 5.51 -9.73 -4.54
C LEU A 200 4.54 -10.59 -5.33
N TYR A 201 3.26 -10.33 -5.17
CA TYR A 201 2.19 -10.98 -5.90
C TYR A 201 1.21 -9.92 -6.41
N ILE A 202 0.89 -10.00 -7.70
CA ILE A 202 0.03 -9.05 -8.41
C ILE A 202 -1.01 -9.86 -9.18
N ASP A 203 -2.28 -9.75 -8.78
CA ASP A 203 -3.38 -10.46 -9.44
C ASP A 203 -3.83 -9.76 -10.72
N GLY A 204 -3.34 -10.23 -11.88
CA GLY A 204 -3.81 -9.76 -13.18
C GLY A 204 -3.33 -8.35 -13.50
N LEU A 205 -2.37 -8.23 -14.41
CA LEU A 205 -1.96 -6.93 -14.92
C LEU A 205 -3.00 -6.42 -15.93
N SER A 206 -3.27 -5.10 -15.91
CA SER A 206 -4.04 -4.48 -16.98
C SER A 206 -3.32 -4.70 -18.32
N VAL A 207 -4.08 -5.10 -19.34
CA VAL A 207 -3.59 -5.21 -20.73
C VAL A 207 -3.18 -3.84 -21.29
N HIS A 208 -3.62 -2.76 -20.63
CA HIS A 208 -3.40 -1.37 -20.99
C HIS A 208 -2.51 -0.64 -19.97
N SER A 209 -1.52 -1.32 -19.37
CA SER A 209 -0.56 -0.68 -18.48
C SER A 209 0.09 0.53 -19.17
N SER A 210 0.01 1.70 -18.52
CA SER A 210 0.68 2.95 -18.90
C SER A 210 2.19 2.91 -18.64
N LEU A 211 2.62 1.99 -17.78
CA LEU A 211 4.01 1.74 -17.45
C LEU A 211 4.53 0.58 -18.30
N ASP A 212 5.66 0.79 -18.97
CA ASP A 212 6.49 -0.31 -19.47
C ASP A 212 7.14 -0.97 -18.27
N TRP A 213 6.76 -2.21 -17.99
CA TRP A 213 7.26 -3.03 -16.90
C TRP A 213 8.44 -3.89 -17.35
#